data_AF-A0A542B2Y9-F1
#
_entry.id   AF-A0A542B2Y9-F1
#
_cell.length_a   1.000
_cell.length_b   1.000
_cell.length_c   1.000
_cell.angle_alpha   90.00
_cell.angle_beta   90.00
_cell.angle_gamma   90.00
#
_symmetry.space_group_name_H-M   'P 1'
#
loop_
_entity.id
_entity.type
_entity.pdbx_description
1 polymer ?
#
loop_
_entity_poly.entity_id
_entity_poly.type
_entity_poly.pdbx_seq_one_letter_code
_entity_poly.pdbx_strand_id
1 'polypeptide(L)'
;MTPVEIKAALAEIQAEGSKNAYISVSIAISGSRDGSAVMASFYPGDLTGGHHISAKGEGFEEAIAKLRAEWDNAKALADKNTIRKMALAIIEITGDQGECSDAALRGAGFHQPQIDRIGSLACAEATRLAAGGPFSIVSTIGANAEAA
;
A
#
# COMPACT_ATOMS: atom_id res chain seq x y z
N MET A 1 5.87 6.35 30.29
CA MET A 1 6.72 7.02 29.27
C MET A 1 6.90 8.49 29.63
N THR A 2 8.10 9.02 29.43
CA THR A 2 8.42 10.45 29.53
C THR A 2 8.10 11.17 28.21
N PRO A 3 7.98 12.51 28.19
CA PRO A 3 7.79 13.27 26.95
C PRO A 3 8.86 13.02 25.88
N VAL A 4 10.11 12.78 26.30
CA VAL A 4 11.23 12.49 25.39
C VAL A 4 11.07 11.12 24.74
N GLU A 5 10.70 10.09 25.52
CA GLU A 5 10.43 8.74 25.01
C GLU A 5 9.24 8.73 24.04
N ILE A 6 8.17 9.46 24.37
CA ILE A 6 6.98 9.60 23.51
C ILE A 6 7.39 10.23 22.18
N LYS A 7 8.15 11.33 22.20
CA LYS A 7 8.60 12.01 20.98
C LYS A 7 9.47 11.10 20.11
N ALA A 8 10.38 10.34 20.72
CA ALA A 8 11.24 9.40 19.98
C ALA A 8 10.42 8.31 19.30
N ALA A 9 9.50 7.67 20.03
CA ALA A 9 8.66 6.61 19.49
C ALA A 9 7.75 7.11 18.34
N LEU A 10 7.20 8.32 18.47
CA LEU A 10 6.39 8.92 17.39
C LEU A 10 7.24 9.28 16.16
N ALA A 11 8.48 9.75 16.36
CA ALA A 11 9.38 10.10 15.26
C ALA A 11 9.76 8.87 14.40
N GLU A 12 9.91 7.70 15.02
CA GLU A 12 10.14 6.45 14.29
C GLU A 12 8.99 6.08 13.38
N ILE A 13 7.74 6.22 13.84
CA ILE A 13 6.54 5.98 12.99
C ILE A 13 6.47 7.04 11.89
N GLN A 14 6.69 8.31 12.22
CA GLN A 14 6.59 9.42 11.27
C GLN A 14 7.61 9.29 10.12
N ALA A 15 8.81 8.78 10.40
CA ALA A 15 9.87 8.60 9.40
C ALA A 15 9.49 7.61 8.28
N GLU A 16 8.49 6.76 8.50
CA GLU A 16 7.97 5.85 7.47
C GLU A 16 6.89 6.48 6.58
N GLY A 17 6.41 7.67 6.93
CA GLY A 17 5.45 8.42 6.14
C GLY A 17 6.08 9.14 4.94
N SER A 18 5.24 9.81 4.16
CA SER A 18 5.69 10.73 3.11
C SER A 18 6.38 11.98 3.68
N LYS A 19 6.95 12.82 2.80
CA LYS A 19 7.58 14.10 3.17
C LYS A 19 6.65 15.03 4.00
N ASN A 20 5.35 14.91 3.82
CA ASN A 20 4.35 15.73 4.51
C ASN A 20 3.67 14.98 5.67
N ALA A 21 4.24 13.86 6.11
CA ALA A 21 3.64 13.06 7.16
C ALA A 21 3.60 13.80 8.49
N TYR A 22 2.50 13.64 9.21
CA TYR A 22 2.27 14.26 10.51
C TYR A 22 1.81 13.20 11.51
N ILE A 23 2.34 13.28 12.73
CA ILE A 23 1.94 12.39 13.82
C ILE A 23 1.66 13.20 15.07
N SER A 24 0.64 12.79 15.82
CA SER A 24 0.25 13.46 17.06
C SER A 24 -0.22 12.45 18.09
N VAL A 25 -0.05 12.80 19.37
CA VAL A 25 -0.67 12.10 20.48
C VAL A 25 -1.31 13.11 21.42
N SER A 26 -2.48 12.77 21.96
CA SER A 26 -3.26 13.67 22.81
C SER A 26 -3.97 12.89 23.92
N ILE A 27 -4.27 13.58 25.02
CA ILE A 27 -5.07 13.05 26.12
C ILE A 27 -6.52 13.49 25.89
N ALA A 28 -7.44 12.53 25.88
CA ALA A 28 -8.87 12.81 25.82
C ALA A 28 -9.41 13.03 27.25
N ILE A 29 -9.90 14.24 27.54
CA ILE A 29 -10.43 14.60 28.87
C ILE A 29 -11.93 14.31 28.96
N SER A 30 -12.66 14.41 27.85
CA SER A 30 -14.03 13.92 27.77
C SER A 30 -14.00 12.41 27.58
N GLY A 31 -14.52 11.66 28.55
CA GLY A 31 -14.48 10.20 28.57
C GLY A 31 -14.84 9.60 27.22
N SER A 32 -13.89 8.88 26.61
CA SER A 32 -14.23 8.05 25.47
C SER A 32 -15.16 6.94 25.95
N ARG A 33 -16.12 6.54 25.10
CA ARG A 33 -17.07 5.46 25.44
C ARG A 33 -16.39 4.12 25.75
N ASP A 34 -15.13 3.99 25.34
CA ASP A 34 -14.28 2.80 25.50
C ASP A 34 -13.30 2.89 26.69
N GLY A 35 -13.31 3.98 27.47
CA GLY A 35 -12.42 4.15 28.64
C GLY A 35 -10.97 4.56 28.32
N SER A 36 -10.62 4.69 27.04
CA SER A 36 -9.28 5.15 26.61
C SER A 36 -8.99 6.61 27.00
N ALA A 37 -7.82 6.83 27.59
CA ALA A 37 -7.36 8.17 27.99
C ALA A 37 -6.49 8.85 26.93
N VAL A 38 -5.84 8.08 26.06
CA VAL A 38 -4.87 8.58 25.08
C VAL A 38 -5.30 8.20 23.66
N MET A 39 -5.20 9.16 22.75
CA MET A 39 -5.40 8.98 21.32
C MET A 39 -4.13 9.37 20.56
N ALA A 40 -3.63 8.45 19.74
CA ALA A 40 -2.54 8.68 18.81
C ALA A 40 -3.08 8.69 17.38
N SER A 41 -2.56 9.58 16.53
CA SER A 41 -3.00 9.76 15.16
C SER A 41 -1.80 9.94 14.25
N PHE A 42 -1.81 9.23 13.12
CA PHE A 42 -0.79 9.29 12.09
C PHE A 42 -1.43 9.62 10.74
N TYR A 43 -0.90 10.65 10.12
CA TYR A 43 -1.25 11.12 8.79
C TYR A 43 -0.03 10.82 7.89
N PRO A 44 0.02 9.65 7.24
CA PRO A 44 1.18 9.24 6.44
C PRO A 44 1.31 10.01 5.12
N GLY A 45 0.32 10.83 4.77
CA GLY A 45 0.23 11.59 3.51
C GLY A 45 -0.38 10.75 2.38
N ASP A 46 0.31 10.68 1.25
CA ASP A 46 -0.17 10.02 0.02
C ASP A 46 -0.08 8.48 0.05
N LEU A 47 0.71 7.91 0.96
CA LEU A 47 0.93 6.45 1.07
C LEU A 47 -0.33 5.62 1.32
N THR A 48 -1.36 6.21 1.94
CA THR A 48 -2.65 5.55 2.24
C THR A 48 -3.81 6.15 1.47
N GLY A 49 -3.55 6.89 0.38
CA GLY A 49 -4.61 7.59 -0.36
C GLY A 49 -5.29 8.70 0.46
N GLY A 50 -4.57 9.32 1.41
CA GLY A 50 -5.08 10.41 2.25
C GLY A 50 -5.82 9.96 3.51
N HIS A 51 -5.91 8.66 3.79
CA HIS A 51 -6.51 8.15 5.02
C HIS A 51 -5.55 8.33 6.21
N HIS A 52 -6.03 8.92 7.29
CA HIS A 52 -5.30 8.95 8.56
C HIS A 52 -5.57 7.68 9.36
N ILE A 53 -4.62 7.31 10.19
CA ILE A 53 -4.65 6.14 11.06
C ILE A 53 -4.73 6.65 12.49
N SER A 54 -5.57 6.04 13.30
CA SER A 54 -5.72 6.44 14.70
C SER A 54 -5.83 5.22 15.59
N ALA A 55 -5.25 5.30 16.77
CA ALA A 55 -5.38 4.29 17.81
C ALA A 55 -5.61 4.94 19.17
N LYS A 56 -6.25 4.17 20.06
CA LYS A 56 -6.58 4.60 21.41
C LYS A 56 -6.08 3.59 22.44
N GLY A 57 -5.64 4.08 23.60
CA GLY A 57 -5.20 3.26 24.72
C GLY A 57 -5.44 3.93 26.06
N GLU A 58 -5.29 3.16 27.13
CA GLU A 58 -5.35 3.62 28.51
C GLU A 58 -4.15 4.53 28.85
N GLY A 59 -3.04 4.36 28.13
CA GLY A 59 -1.84 5.19 28.25
C GLY A 59 -1.09 5.38 26.94
N PHE A 60 -0.04 6.21 27.00
CA PHE A 60 0.78 6.55 25.83
C PHE A 60 1.41 5.33 25.16
N GLU A 61 1.94 4.40 25.96
CA GLU A 61 2.62 3.20 25.44
C GLU A 61 1.68 2.32 24.64
N GLU A 62 0.51 2.01 25.20
CA GLU A 62 -0.50 1.20 24.53
C GLU A 62 -1.06 1.90 23.27
N ALA A 63 -1.34 3.20 23.34
CA ALA A 63 -1.84 3.96 22.19
C ALA A 63 -0.83 3.98 21.03
N ILE A 64 0.46 4.16 21.33
CA ILE A 64 1.54 4.16 20.33
C ILE A 64 1.74 2.75 19.76
N ALA A 65 1.73 1.71 20.60
CA ALA A 65 1.87 0.33 20.14
C ALA A 65 0.72 -0.09 19.21
N LYS A 66 -0.53 0.27 19.56
CA LYS A 66 -1.69 0.04 18.68
C LYS A 66 -1.59 0.85 17.39
N LEU A 67 -1.14 2.10 17.45
CA LEU A 67 -0.94 2.93 16.24
C LEU A 67 0.06 2.28 15.29
N ARG A 68 1.16 1.73 15.81
CA ARG A 68 2.16 0.99 15.03
C ARG A 68 1.51 -0.21 14.34
N ALA A 69 0.76 -1.04 15.07
CA ALA A 69 0.08 -2.20 14.49
C ALA A 69 -0.91 -1.81 13.39
N GLU A 70 -1.70 -0.76 13.60
CA GLU A 70 -2.62 -0.24 12.56
C GLU A 70 -1.87 0.30 11.34
N TRP A 71 -0.73 0.96 11.54
CA TRP A 71 0.14 1.41 10.45
C TRP A 71 0.69 0.24 9.64
N ASP A 72 1.23 -0.79 10.31
CA ASP A 72 1.78 -1.96 9.63
C ASP A 72 0.70 -2.69 8.81
N ASN A 73 -0.52 -2.80 9.34
CA ASN A 73 -1.67 -3.34 8.63
C ASN A 73 -2.06 -2.50 7.41
N ALA A 74 -2.14 -1.17 7.57
CA ALA A 74 -2.47 -0.26 6.48
C ALA A 74 -1.41 -0.29 5.37
N LYS A 75 -0.13 -0.32 5.74
CA LYS A 75 1.01 -0.44 4.82
C LYS A 75 0.98 -1.76 4.05
N ALA A 76 0.75 -2.88 4.75
CA ALA A 76 0.61 -4.18 4.12
C ALA A 76 -0.57 -4.24 3.15
N LEU A 77 -1.69 -3.59 3.48
CA LEU A 77 -2.86 -3.51 2.60
C LEU A 77 -2.59 -2.61 1.38
N ALA A 78 -1.95 -1.45 1.58
CA ALA A 78 -1.54 -0.56 0.49
C ALA A 78 -0.60 -1.27 -0.48
N ASP A 79 0.37 -2.02 0.04
CA ASP A 79 1.28 -2.83 -0.76
C ASP A 79 0.55 -3.93 -1.55
N LYS A 80 -0.35 -4.68 -0.92
CA LYS A 80 -1.17 -5.69 -1.60
C LYS A 80 -2.01 -5.07 -2.73
N ASN A 81 -2.66 -3.94 -2.47
CA ASN A 81 -3.47 -3.24 -3.47
C ASN A 81 -2.60 -2.74 -4.64
N THR A 82 -1.41 -2.27 -4.33
CA THR A 82 -0.45 -1.78 -5.32
C THR A 82 0.10 -2.92 -6.18
N ILE A 83 0.50 -4.04 -5.55
CA ILE A 83 0.91 -5.26 -6.23
C ILE A 83 -0.19 -5.73 -7.17
N ARG A 84 -1.45 -5.77 -6.70
CA ARG A 84 -2.58 -6.18 -7.53
C ARG A 84 -2.82 -5.24 -8.71
N LYS A 85 -2.72 -3.92 -8.52
CA LYS A 85 -2.84 -2.94 -9.61
C LYS A 85 -1.73 -3.14 -10.66
N MET A 86 -0.49 -3.31 -10.21
CA MET A 86 0.64 -3.56 -11.09
C MET A 86 0.50 -4.91 -11.82
N ALA A 87 0.03 -5.96 -11.14
CA ALA A 87 -0.24 -7.26 -11.75
C ALA A 87 -1.28 -7.17 -12.87
N LEU A 88 -2.37 -6.42 -12.66
CA LEU A 88 -3.39 -6.19 -13.70
C LEU A 88 -2.82 -5.42 -14.89
N ALA A 89 -2.01 -4.38 -14.64
CA ALA A 89 -1.33 -3.65 -15.71
C ALA A 89 -0.34 -4.54 -16.49
N ILE A 90 0.39 -5.44 -15.81
CA ILE A 90 1.26 -6.43 -16.47
C ILE A 90 0.44 -7.33 -17.40
N ILE A 91 -0.71 -7.83 -16.95
CA ILE A 91 -1.60 -8.68 -17.78
C ILE A 91 -2.09 -7.91 -19.01
N GLU A 92 -2.57 -6.68 -18.82
CA GLU A 92 -3.09 -5.82 -19.89
C GLU A 92 -2.00 -5.51 -20.93
N ILE A 93 -0.85 -4.98 -20.49
CA ILE A 93 0.28 -4.65 -21.36
C ILE A 93 0.79 -5.88 -22.11
N THR A 94 0.92 -7.01 -21.42
CA THR A 94 1.38 -8.27 -22.05
C THR A 94 0.36 -8.78 -23.07
N GLY A 95 -0.94 -8.63 -22.80
CA GLY A 95 -2.01 -8.97 -23.74
C GLY A 95 -1.95 -8.14 -25.02
N ASP A 96 -1.64 -6.85 -24.90
CA ASP A 96 -1.60 -5.91 -26.02
C ASP A 96 -0.28 -5.97 -26.82
N GLN A 97 0.86 -6.18 -26.14
CA GLN A 97 2.20 -6.01 -26.72
C GLN A 97 3.00 -7.32 -26.79
N GLY A 98 2.51 -8.41 -26.21
CA GLY A 98 3.21 -9.69 -26.10
C GLY A 98 4.26 -9.75 -24.99
N GLU A 99 4.75 -8.60 -24.51
CA GLU A 99 5.67 -8.49 -23.38
C GLU A 99 5.39 -7.22 -22.55
N CYS A 100 5.79 -7.25 -21.27
CA CYS A 100 5.72 -6.08 -20.38
C CYS A 100 7.12 -5.71 -19.93
N SER A 101 7.58 -4.51 -20.32
CA SER A 101 8.86 -3.94 -19.87
C SER A 101 8.66 -2.92 -18.74
N ASP A 102 9.71 -2.64 -17.97
CA ASP A 102 9.73 -1.56 -16.97
C ASP A 102 9.36 -0.20 -17.58
N ALA A 103 9.69 0.04 -18.85
CA ALA A 103 9.30 1.24 -19.56
C ALA A 103 7.78 1.33 -19.77
N ALA A 104 7.13 0.21 -20.12
CA ALA A 104 5.68 0.15 -20.26
C ALA A 104 4.97 0.34 -18.90
N LEU A 105 5.49 -0.25 -17.82
CA LEU A 105 4.98 -0.02 -16.46
C LEU A 105 5.10 1.44 -16.01
N ARG A 106 6.21 2.11 -16.37
CA ARG A 106 6.33 3.56 -16.14
C ARG A 106 5.32 4.36 -16.94
N GLY A 107 5.01 3.94 -18.17
CA GLY A 107 3.93 4.49 -18.98
C GLY A 107 2.54 4.33 -18.34
N ALA A 108 2.32 3.24 -17.60
CA ALA A 108 1.09 2.98 -16.84
C ALA A 108 1.02 3.73 -15.48
N GLY A 109 1.99 4.59 -15.18
CA GLY A 109 2.00 5.45 -13.99
C GLY A 109 2.71 4.88 -12.76
N PHE A 110 3.43 3.75 -12.90
CA PHE A 110 4.28 3.23 -11.83
C PHE A 110 5.66 3.91 -11.85
N HIS A 111 6.23 4.23 -10.68
CA HIS A 111 7.56 4.85 -10.62
C HIS A 111 8.66 3.79 -10.41
N GLN A 112 9.90 4.07 -10.84
CA GLN A 112 10.99 3.08 -10.77
C GLN A 112 11.20 2.48 -9.36
N PRO A 113 11.23 3.26 -8.26
CA PRO A 113 11.40 2.69 -6.92
C PRO A 113 10.28 1.73 -6.52
N GLN A 114 9.07 1.93 -7.06
CA GLN A 114 7.94 1.06 -6.84
C GLN A 114 8.11 -0.25 -7.64
N ILE A 115 8.54 -0.16 -8.90
CA ILE A 115 8.82 -1.32 -9.75
C ILE A 115 9.93 -2.17 -9.13
N ASP A 116 11.04 -1.55 -8.68
CA ASP A 116 12.15 -2.26 -8.05
C ASP A 116 11.72 -3.01 -6.78
N ARG A 117 10.84 -2.38 -5.98
CA ARG A 117 10.40 -2.92 -4.69
C ARG A 117 9.40 -4.07 -4.81
N ILE A 118 8.44 -3.98 -5.74
CA ILE A 118 7.30 -4.90 -5.80
C ILE A 118 7.06 -5.54 -7.17
N GLY A 119 7.88 -5.25 -8.18
CA GLY A 119 7.69 -5.74 -9.55
C GLY A 119 7.70 -7.26 -9.65
N SER A 120 8.65 -7.93 -8.98
CA SER A 120 8.71 -9.40 -8.96
C SER A 120 7.47 -10.04 -8.32
N LEU A 121 6.94 -9.44 -7.25
CA LEU A 121 5.70 -9.87 -6.60
C LEU A 121 4.48 -9.63 -7.50
N ALA A 122 4.45 -8.51 -8.22
CA ALA A 122 3.40 -8.20 -9.18
C ALA A 122 3.41 -9.16 -10.37
N CYS A 123 4.59 -9.57 -10.88
CA CYS A 123 4.70 -10.60 -11.90
C CYS A 123 4.15 -11.95 -11.41
N ALA A 124 4.53 -12.38 -10.20
CA ALA A 124 4.02 -13.62 -9.62
C ALA A 124 2.49 -13.59 -9.44
N GLU A 125 1.95 -12.46 -8.97
CA GLU A 125 0.51 -12.25 -8.84
C GLU A 125 -0.19 -12.20 -10.20
N ALA A 126 0.42 -11.60 -11.23
CA ALA A 126 -0.09 -11.59 -12.60
C ALA A 126 -0.19 -13.03 -13.15
N THR A 127 0.87 -13.83 -12.99
CA THR A 127 0.84 -15.26 -13.37
C THR A 127 -0.26 -16.01 -12.63
N ARG A 128 -0.40 -15.79 -11.32
CA ARG A 128 -1.45 -16.43 -10.51
C ARG A 128 -2.86 -16.05 -10.98
N LEU A 129 -3.08 -14.78 -11.30
CA LEU A 129 -4.37 -14.27 -11.80
C LEU A 129 -4.68 -14.81 -13.20
N ALA A 130 -3.70 -14.84 -14.10
CA ALA A 130 -3.86 -15.38 -15.45
C ALA A 130 -4.12 -16.89 -15.45
N ALA A 131 -3.48 -17.64 -14.55
CA ALA A 131 -3.67 -19.09 -14.41
C ALA A 131 -5.03 -19.48 -13.79
N GLY A 132 -5.71 -18.55 -13.10
CA GLY A 132 -6.95 -18.81 -12.36
C GLY A 132 -8.25 -18.40 -13.06
N GLY A 133 -8.19 -17.92 -14.30
CA GLY A 133 -9.37 -17.45 -15.04
C GLY A 133 -10.07 -18.55 -15.85
N PRO A 134 -11.40 -18.51 -16.05
CA PRO A 134 -12.12 -19.37 -17.00
C PRO A 134 -11.86 -19.00 -18.47
N PHE A 135 -10.98 -18.01 -18.72
CA PHE A 135 -10.71 -17.46 -20.02
C PHE A 135 -9.33 -17.92 -20.50
N SER A 136 -9.31 -18.68 -21.58
CA SER A 136 -8.11 -18.99 -22.33
C SER A 136 -7.78 -17.83 -23.26
N ILE A 137 -6.52 -17.43 -23.34
CA ILE A 137 -6.06 -16.53 -24.41
C ILE A 137 -6.18 -17.31 -25.72
N VAL A 138 -7.22 -17.03 -26.50
CA VAL A 138 -7.41 -17.60 -27.83
C VAL A 138 -6.60 -16.75 -28.81
N SER A 139 -5.64 -17.37 -29.48
CA SER A 139 -4.99 -16.77 -30.65
C SER A 139 -6.06 -16.48 -31.71
N THR A 140 -6.44 -15.21 -31.87
CA THR A 140 -7.25 -14.80 -33.01
C THR A 140 -6.33 -14.58 -34.20
N ILE A 141 -6.29 -15.57 -35.09
CA ILE A 141 -5.84 -15.35 -36.47
C ILE A 141 -6.85 -14.37 -37.07
N GLY A 142 -6.41 -13.12 -37.33
CA GLY A 142 -7.26 -12.12 -37.97
C GLY A 142 -7.74 -12.65 -39.32
N ALA A 143 -8.96 -12.29 -39.73
CA ALA A 143 -9.59 -12.76 -40.98
C ALA A 143 -8.79 -12.47 -42.27
N ASN A 144 -7.66 -11.74 -42.17
CA ASN A 144 -6.75 -11.42 -43.27
C ASN A 144 -5.44 -12.24 -43.24
N ALA A 145 -5.26 -13.15 -42.27
CA ALA A 145 -4.06 -13.97 -42.12
C ALA A 145 -4.28 -15.38 -42.70
N GLU A 146 -4.61 -15.47 -43.99
CA GLU A 146 -4.36 -16.66 -44.80
C GLU A 146 -4.28 -16.26 -46.30
N ALA A 147 -3.04 -16.16 -46.80
CA ALA A 147 -2.60 -16.62 -48.12
C ALA A 147 -1.16 -16.12 -48.41
N ALA A 148 -0.16 -16.90 -48.00
CA ALA A 148 1.14 -16.99 -48.66
C ALA A 148 1.73 -18.39 -48.42
#